data_AF-A0A7S2HV16-F1
#
_entry.id   AF-A0A7S2HV16-F1
#
_cell.length_a   1.000
_cell.length_b   1.000
_cell.length_c   1.000
_cell.angle_alpha   90.00
_cell.angle_beta   90.00
_cell.angle_gamma   90.00
#
_symmetry.space_group_name_H-M   'P 1'
#
loop_
_entity.id
_entity.type
_entity.pdbx_description
1 polymer ?
#
loop_
_entity_poly.entity_id
_entity_poly.type
_entity_poly.pdbx_seq_one_letter_code
_entity_poly.pdbx_strand_id
1 'polypeptide(L)'
;VRLPDPTVKSELKAALPLNIKEAAAVIQDSDVLVLLTGAGFSADSGLAIYADVAKVPAYLKQGLRYHDLCDPGWLPHDPGLFWGFWGSCFNDYRITQPHEGYHIVRRWRDRWFAPDTEASEWLKTEQEEYIDRSRSLNLEPFPQEPYAVSGIAGAFFVFTSNVDGHSFDTFEPEEVRECHGNTELFQCMNHCARSRKFGDIWRAPGPEHGDFRFNVDLTTMVAQPGTTLHAHPPSPSPSPEDATPTVTFEVTLNETGKPDASAVDNQRLASKAVDDIVLGRSPNMAEQVSAVVGTSGTRVAAKTWLKQAWNRFQRKKKPAMAPATIGATKGSRRSVPLCRWPMQQPPPARAFPSEAFPECPYCGAAARPAILMFGDNDYVDQDAQRGRFRYWTHAVKSLSEAKLKESGHDKLKVTFLEIGAGGNVTTVRHVAEELARTISYAGAECTLIRINPDLPLCDDEHHFSRSGAKFISVMCTGLKALKMIDECMTDNPDGQSVSVDNSVPDGQSFSVDNSVPDGKSEPVDNLVPDGQSE
;
A
#
# COMPACT_ATOMS: atom_id res chain seq x y z
N VAL A 1 2.95 -18.46 8.13
CA VAL A 1 2.01 -18.02 7.07
C VAL A 1 1.53 -19.21 6.25
N ARG A 2 0.22 -19.42 6.16
CA ARG A 2 -0.38 -20.57 5.47
C ARG A 2 -0.69 -20.23 4.01
N LEU A 3 -0.16 -21.02 3.08
CA LEU A 3 -0.55 -20.93 1.66
C LEU A 3 -1.90 -21.64 1.46
N PRO A 4 -2.89 -21.02 0.78
CA PRO A 4 -4.12 -21.70 0.44
C PRO A 4 -3.84 -22.79 -0.61
N ASP A 5 -4.42 -23.97 -0.40
CA ASP A 5 -4.39 -25.04 -1.40
C ASP A 5 -5.23 -24.67 -2.65
N PRO A 6 -5.13 -25.41 -3.77
CA PRO A 6 -5.84 -25.08 -4.99
C PRO A 6 -7.37 -25.01 -4.86
N THR A 7 -7.97 -25.83 -3.99
CA THR A 7 -9.41 -25.85 -3.74
C THR A 7 -9.83 -24.57 -3.03
N VAL A 8 -9.16 -24.24 -1.92
CA VAL A 8 -9.38 -23.00 -1.16
C VAL A 8 -9.16 -21.77 -2.04
N LYS A 9 -8.12 -21.77 -2.89
CA LYS A 9 -7.90 -20.68 -3.86
C LYS A 9 -9.08 -20.54 -4.83
N SER A 10 -9.66 -21.65 -5.29
CA SER A 10 -10.82 -21.61 -6.19
C SER A 10 -12.06 -21.04 -5.51
N GLU A 11 -12.30 -21.44 -4.27
CA GLU A 11 -13.42 -20.94 -3.44
C GLU A 11 -13.28 -19.44 -3.16
N LEU A 12 -12.10 -18.97 -2.75
CA LEU A 12 -11.83 -17.55 -2.53
C LEU A 12 -12.00 -16.71 -3.81
N LYS A 13 -11.65 -17.24 -4.98
CA LYS A 13 -11.91 -16.55 -6.27
C LYS A 13 -13.41 -16.43 -6.54
N ALA A 14 -14.17 -17.49 -6.25
CA ALA A 14 -15.61 -17.49 -6.44
C ALA A 14 -16.32 -16.55 -5.45
N ALA A 15 -15.84 -16.50 -4.21
CA ALA A 15 -16.37 -15.66 -3.13
C ALA A 15 -15.97 -14.18 -3.25
N LEU A 16 -14.99 -13.83 -4.09
CA LEU A 16 -14.46 -12.46 -4.19
C LEU A 16 -15.55 -11.37 -4.30
N PRO A 17 -16.61 -11.47 -5.13
CA PRO A 17 -17.64 -10.44 -5.19
C PRO A 17 -18.43 -10.28 -3.88
N LEU A 18 -18.65 -11.37 -3.13
CA LEU A 18 -19.33 -11.34 -1.84
C LEU A 18 -18.43 -10.70 -0.79
N ASN A 19 -17.17 -11.13 -0.71
CA ASN A 19 -16.19 -10.62 0.26
C ASN A 19 -15.91 -9.13 0.07
N ILE A 20 -15.95 -8.63 -1.18
CA ILE A 20 -15.84 -7.20 -1.50
C ILE A 20 -17.05 -6.42 -0.96
N LYS A 21 -18.27 -6.94 -1.15
CA LYS A 21 -19.49 -6.30 -0.63
C LYS A 21 -19.51 -6.29 0.90
N GLU A 22 -19.10 -7.38 1.52
CA GLU A 22 -19.00 -7.48 2.97
C GLU A 22 -17.94 -6.52 3.53
N ALA A 23 -16.75 -6.48 2.92
CA ALA A 23 -15.71 -5.50 3.24
C ALA A 23 -16.22 -4.06 3.11
N ALA A 24 -16.98 -3.76 2.06
CA ALA A 24 -17.56 -2.44 1.86
C ALA A 24 -18.53 -2.05 2.98
N ALA A 25 -19.48 -2.93 3.30
CA ALA A 25 -20.45 -2.71 4.36
C ALA A 25 -19.78 -2.53 5.73
N VAL A 26 -18.80 -3.39 6.06
CA VAL A 26 -18.07 -3.33 7.32
C VAL A 26 -17.28 -2.02 7.47
N ILE A 27 -16.60 -1.58 6.41
CA ILE A 27 -15.86 -0.30 6.46
C ILE A 27 -16.83 0.88 6.65
N GLN A 28 -17.97 0.91 5.94
CA GLN A 28 -18.95 2.00 6.06
C GLN A 28 -19.63 2.06 7.44
N ASP A 29 -19.80 0.91 8.09
CA ASP A 29 -20.45 0.79 9.40
C ASP A 29 -19.48 0.92 10.59
N SER A 30 -18.18 1.09 10.33
CA SER A 30 -17.17 1.17 11.39
C SER A 30 -17.04 2.56 12.00
N ASP A 31 -16.72 2.61 13.30
CA ASP A 31 -16.37 3.83 14.01
C ASP A 31 -14.89 4.18 13.84
N VAL A 32 -14.03 3.17 13.69
CA VAL A 32 -12.57 3.30 13.59
C VAL A 32 -12.02 2.46 12.44
N LEU A 33 -11.09 3.03 11.67
CA LEU A 33 -10.39 2.35 10.58
C LEU A 33 -8.87 2.39 10.74
N VAL A 34 -8.23 1.23 10.70
CA VAL A 34 -6.76 1.10 10.66
C VAL A 34 -6.34 0.57 9.31
N LEU A 35 -5.57 1.37 8.56
CA LEU A 35 -4.93 0.93 7.32
C LEU A 35 -3.58 0.29 7.63
N LEU A 36 -3.44 -1.02 7.37
CA LEU A 36 -2.20 -1.77 7.58
C LEU A 36 -1.62 -2.19 6.24
N THR A 37 -0.41 -1.75 5.89
CA THR A 37 0.11 -1.95 4.51
C THR A 37 1.51 -2.53 4.48
N GLY A 38 1.72 -3.45 3.54
CA GLY A 38 3.04 -3.97 3.17
C GLY A 38 3.35 -3.69 1.70
N ALA A 39 4.51 -4.20 1.23
CA ALA A 39 5.07 -3.84 -0.08
C ALA A 39 4.10 -4.11 -1.25
N GLY A 40 3.23 -5.11 -1.11
CA GLY A 40 2.21 -5.44 -2.12
C GLY A 40 1.16 -4.34 -2.33
N PHE A 41 1.00 -3.39 -1.41
CA PHE A 41 0.15 -2.22 -1.60
C PHE A 41 0.74 -1.30 -2.67
N SER A 42 2.00 -0.89 -2.48
CA SER A 42 2.71 -0.01 -3.41
C SER A 42 3.07 -0.67 -4.75
N ALA A 43 2.91 -1.99 -4.90
CA ALA A 43 3.17 -2.70 -6.15
C ALA A 43 2.33 -2.16 -7.33
N ASP A 44 1.09 -1.75 -7.06
CA ASP A 44 0.20 -1.16 -8.06
C ASP A 44 0.64 0.26 -8.48
N SER A 45 1.54 0.91 -7.73
CA SER A 45 2.25 2.15 -8.15
C SER A 45 3.39 1.87 -9.14
N GLY A 46 3.71 0.59 -9.39
CA GLY A 46 4.84 0.17 -10.22
C GLY A 46 6.17 0.07 -9.47
N LEU A 47 6.13 -0.01 -8.14
CA LEU A 47 7.29 -0.32 -7.29
C LEU A 47 7.51 -1.84 -7.20
N ALA A 48 8.78 -2.24 -7.10
CA ALA A 48 9.15 -3.64 -6.91
C ALA A 48 8.76 -4.13 -5.52
N ILE A 49 8.28 -5.38 -5.41
CA ILE A 49 8.10 -6.05 -4.12
C ILE A 49 9.32 -6.89 -3.78
N TYR A 50 9.45 -7.32 -2.51
CA TYR A 50 10.61 -8.09 -2.04
C TYR A 50 10.91 -9.34 -2.89
N ALA A 51 9.86 -10.02 -3.37
CA ALA A 51 9.99 -11.20 -4.22
C ALA A 51 10.57 -10.90 -5.62
N ASP A 52 10.51 -9.65 -6.07
CA ASP A 52 11.02 -9.21 -7.37
C ASP A 52 12.47 -8.72 -7.30
N VAL A 53 12.92 -8.24 -6.13
CA VAL A 53 14.29 -7.76 -5.92
C VAL A 53 15.33 -8.83 -6.29
N ALA A 54 15.13 -10.07 -5.84
CA ALA A 54 16.05 -11.17 -6.12
C ALA A 54 16.09 -11.60 -7.61
N LYS A 55 15.20 -11.05 -8.45
CA LYS A 55 15.14 -11.35 -9.90
C LYS A 55 15.93 -10.34 -10.74
N VAL A 56 16.45 -9.27 -10.13
CA VAL A 56 17.30 -8.29 -10.82
C VAL A 56 18.56 -9.02 -11.33
N PRO A 57 18.88 -8.96 -12.64
CA PRO A 57 19.97 -9.76 -13.22
C PRO A 57 21.32 -9.60 -12.53
N ALA A 58 21.65 -8.37 -12.10
CA ALA A 58 22.89 -8.07 -11.40
C ALA A 58 23.03 -8.81 -10.06
N TYR A 59 21.95 -8.89 -9.28
CA TYR A 59 21.92 -9.59 -8.00
C TYR A 59 21.81 -11.10 -8.18
N LEU A 60 20.98 -11.55 -9.13
CA LEU A 60 20.82 -12.96 -9.45
C LEU A 60 22.14 -13.61 -9.90
N LYS A 61 22.93 -12.91 -10.74
CA LYS A 61 24.25 -13.37 -11.17
C LYS A 61 25.22 -13.55 -10.00
N GLN A 62 25.05 -12.79 -8.93
CA GLN A 62 25.84 -12.86 -7.72
C GLN A 62 25.25 -13.83 -6.67
N GLY A 63 24.09 -14.41 -6.93
CA GLY A 63 23.39 -15.28 -5.97
C GLY A 63 22.80 -14.54 -4.76
N LEU A 64 22.69 -13.20 -4.83
CA LEU A 64 22.18 -12.37 -3.75
C LEU A 64 20.64 -12.37 -3.74
N ARG A 65 20.06 -12.52 -2.54
CA ARG A 65 18.62 -12.45 -2.29
C ARG A 65 18.28 -11.14 -1.59
N TYR A 66 16.98 -10.86 -1.44
CA TYR A 66 16.49 -9.68 -0.71
C TYR A 66 17.09 -9.55 0.69
N HIS A 67 17.13 -10.65 1.45
CA HIS A 67 17.75 -10.69 2.78
C HIS A 67 19.22 -10.26 2.73
N ASP A 68 19.97 -10.74 1.74
CA ASP A 68 21.40 -10.46 1.63
C ASP A 68 21.64 -8.98 1.26
N LEU A 69 20.76 -8.36 0.47
CA LEU A 69 20.87 -6.94 0.07
C LEU A 69 20.47 -5.98 1.19
N CYS A 70 19.56 -6.40 2.07
CA CYS A 70 19.09 -5.63 3.22
C CYS A 70 19.95 -5.91 4.46
N ASP A 71 21.27 -5.75 4.33
CA ASP A 71 22.25 -5.93 5.38
C ASP A 71 23.11 -4.65 5.52
N PRO A 72 23.15 -3.98 6.68
CA PRO A 72 23.93 -2.77 6.87
C PRO A 72 25.45 -3.03 6.80
N GLY A 73 25.88 -4.29 6.97
CA GLY A 73 27.24 -4.75 6.84
C GLY A 73 27.86 -4.50 5.46
N TRP A 74 27.07 -4.32 4.40
CA TRP A 74 27.63 -3.94 3.10
C TRP A 74 28.24 -2.55 3.10
N LEU A 75 27.72 -1.60 3.88
CA LEU A 75 28.14 -0.22 3.81
C LEU A 75 29.66 0.00 4.06
N PRO A 76 30.30 -0.64 5.07
CA PRO A 76 31.75 -0.56 5.23
C PRO A 76 32.57 -1.45 4.28
N HIS A 77 32.00 -2.50 3.69
CA HIS A 77 32.74 -3.49 2.88
C HIS A 77 32.64 -3.25 1.37
N ASP A 78 31.43 -2.93 0.90
CA ASP A 78 31.10 -2.61 -0.48
C ASP A 78 29.98 -1.55 -0.51
N PRO A 79 30.32 -0.26 -0.27
CA PRO A 79 29.34 0.83 -0.31
C PRO A 79 28.72 1.00 -1.70
N GLY A 80 29.41 0.56 -2.77
CA GLY A 80 28.89 0.59 -4.13
C GLY A 80 27.70 -0.35 -4.30
N LEU A 81 27.79 -1.58 -3.80
CA LEU A 81 26.66 -2.52 -3.78
C LEU A 81 25.52 -2.02 -2.88
N PHE A 82 25.84 -1.54 -1.66
CA PHE A 82 24.85 -1.03 -0.71
C PHE A 82 24.02 0.10 -1.32
N TRP A 83 24.69 1.13 -1.85
CA TRP A 83 24.02 2.26 -2.48
C TRP A 83 23.49 1.95 -3.87
N GLY A 84 24.01 0.92 -4.53
CA GLY A 84 23.41 0.39 -5.75
C GLY A 84 21.99 -0.10 -5.51
N PHE A 85 21.76 -0.80 -4.38
CA PHE A 85 20.42 -1.22 -3.96
C PHE A 85 19.62 -0.07 -3.35
N TRP A 86 20.04 0.46 -2.19
CA TRP A 86 19.27 1.45 -1.44
C TRP A 86 19.18 2.81 -2.15
N GLY A 87 20.21 3.18 -2.92
CA GLY A 87 20.17 4.39 -3.73
C GLY A 87 19.23 4.27 -4.92
N SER A 88 19.09 3.07 -5.51
CA SER A 88 18.05 2.83 -6.52
C SER A 88 16.65 2.87 -5.92
N CYS A 89 16.43 2.23 -4.77
CA CYS A 89 15.17 2.31 -4.03
C CYS A 89 14.80 3.77 -3.73
N PHE A 90 15.74 4.55 -3.18
CA PHE A 90 15.55 5.97 -2.92
C PHE A 90 15.16 6.76 -4.17
N ASN A 91 15.88 6.54 -5.28
CA ASN A 91 15.60 7.22 -6.54
C ASN A 91 14.20 6.87 -7.07
N ASP A 92 13.85 5.59 -7.04
CA ASP A 92 12.57 5.03 -7.48
C ASP A 92 11.39 5.57 -6.66
N TYR A 93 11.50 5.56 -5.32
CA TYR A 93 10.43 6.01 -4.42
C TYR A 93 10.18 7.51 -4.52
N ARG A 94 11.21 8.31 -4.81
CA ARG A 94 11.04 9.76 -5.03
C ARG A 94 10.33 10.11 -6.33
N ILE A 95 10.52 9.31 -7.39
CA ILE A 95 9.90 9.60 -8.68
C ILE A 95 8.55 8.90 -8.87
N THR A 96 8.28 7.81 -8.16
CA THR A 96 7.07 7.02 -8.40
C THR A 96 5.87 7.65 -7.71
N GLN A 97 4.80 7.94 -8.47
CA GLN A 97 3.56 8.45 -7.90
C GLN A 97 2.80 7.31 -7.17
N PRO A 98 2.29 7.53 -5.94
CA PRO A 98 1.38 6.57 -5.32
C PRO A 98 0.13 6.36 -6.18
N HIS A 99 -0.29 5.11 -6.32
CA HIS A 99 -1.49 4.77 -7.07
C HIS A 99 -2.77 5.32 -6.39
N GLU A 100 -3.87 5.39 -7.15
CA GLU A 100 -5.17 5.95 -6.72
C GLU A 100 -5.77 5.33 -5.43
N GLY A 101 -5.26 4.17 -4.99
CA GLY A 101 -5.78 3.50 -3.80
C GLY A 101 -5.47 4.26 -2.51
N TYR A 102 -4.35 4.98 -2.45
CA TYR A 102 -4.07 5.90 -1.35
C TYR A 102 -5.16 6.98 -1.26
N HIS A 103 -5.53 7.58 -2.38
CA HIS A 103 -6.56 8.61 -2.45
C HIS A 103 -7.98 8.07 -2.21
N ILE A 104 -8.29 6.83 -2.60
CA ILE A 104 -9.53 6.14 -2.23
C ILE A 104 -9.65 6.08 -0.71
N VAL A 105 -8.63 5.55 -0.01
CA VAL A 105 -8.67 5.42 1.45
C VAL A 105 -8.70 6.79 2.12
N ARG A 106 -8.02 7.80 1.57
CA ARG A 106 -8.14 9.19 2.06
C ARG A 106 -9.56 9.72 1.99
N ARG A 107 -10.29 9.45 0.91
CA ARG A 107 -11.71 9.84 0.80
C ARG A 107 -12.56 9.14 1.85
N TRP A 108 -12.30 7.86 2.14
CA TRP A 108 -13.00 7.14 3.21
C TRP A 108 -12.70 7.74 4.57
N ARG A 109 -11.42 8.03 4.86
CA ARG A 109 -10.97 8.75 6.06
C ARG A 109 -11.73 10.07 6.22
N ASP A 110 -11.75 10.90 5.18
CA ASP A 110 -12.40 12.22 5.25
C ASP A 110 -13.93 12.14 5.34
N ARG A 111 -14.54 11.05 4.89
CA ARG A 111 -16.00 10.88 4.87
C ARG A 111 -16.57 10.25 6.13
N TRP A 112 -15.94 9.18 6.64
CA TRP A 112 -16.50 8.35 7.72
C TRP A 112 -15.66 8.38 8.99
N PHE A 113 -14.36 8.68 8.88
CA PHE A 113 -13.42 8.70 10.01
C PHE A 113 -12.84 10.10 10.20
N ALA A 114 -13.66 11.11 9.90
CA ALA A 114 -13.25 12.50 9.88
C ALA A 114 -12.81 12.96 11.29
N PRO A 115 -11.98 14.01 11.39
CA PRO A 115 -11.46 14.55 12.64
C PRO A 115 -12.51 14.94 13.70
N ASP A 116 -13.76 15.14 13.29
CA ASP A 116 -14.90 15.67 14.04
C ASP A 116 -16.02 14.62 14.27
N THR A 117 -15.76 13.35 13.97
CA THR A 117 -16.66 12.26 14.40
C THR A 117 -16.60 12.07 15.92
N GLU A 118 -17.67 11.56 16.52
CA GLU A 118 -17.72 11.28 17.97
C GLU A 118 -16.55 10.40 18.43
N ALA A 119 -16.24 9.33 17.68
CA ALA A 119 -15.09 8.48 17.96
C ALA A 119 -13.77 9.26 17.84
N SER A 120 -13.58 10.09 16.81
CA SER A 120 -12.38 10.92 16.67
C SER A 120 -12.20 11.90 17.82
N GLU A 121 -13.25 12.61 18.23
CA GLU A 121 -13.19 13.58 19.32
C GLU A 121 -12.86 12.90 20.64
N TRP A 122 -13.48 11.74 20.92
CA TRP A 122 -13.19 10.94 22.10
C TRP A 122 -11.72 10.48 22.12
N LEU A 123 -11.25 9.88 21.02
CA LEU A 123 -9.89 9.37 20.91
C LEU A 123 -8.84 10.47 21.06
N LYS A 124 -9.10 11.67 20.52
CA LYS A 124 -8.22 12.82 20.67
C LYS A 124 -8.18 13.30 22.12
N THR A 125 -9.34 13.42 22.77
CA THR A 125 -9.44 13.85 24.17
C THR A 125 -8.63 12.91 25.08
N GLU A 126 -8.80 11.60 24.92
CA GLU A 126 -8.06 10.59 25.70
C GLU A 126 -6.52 10.71 25.49
N GLN A 127 -6.09 10.96 24.26
CA GLN A 127 -4.67 11.17 23.95
C GLN A 127 -4.14 12.50 24.49
N GLU A 128 -4.93 13.58 24.44
CA GLU A 128 -4.57 14.89 24.98
C GLU A 128 -4.37 14.82 26.50
N GLU A 129 -5.28 14.16 27.22
CA GLU A 129 -5.14 13.95 28.66
C GLU A 129 -3.85 13.19 29.02
N TYR A 130 -3.49 12.19 28.21
CA TYR A 130 -2.23 11.48 28.37
C TYR A 130 -1.01 12.39 28.16
N ILE A 131 -1.04 13.20 27.09
CA ILE A 131 0.03 14.14 26.74
C ILE A 131 0.21 15.18 27.84
N ASP A 132 -0.88 15.77 28.33
CA ASP A 132 -0.85 16.79 29.37
C ASP A 132 -0.38 16.24 30.70
N ARG A 133 -0.78 15.00 31.05
CA ARG A 133 -0.25 14.30 32.22
C ARG A 133 1.25 14.09 32.11
N SER A 134 1.75 13.65 30.96
CA SER A 134 3.19 13.47 30.71
C SER A 134 3.95 14.78 30.90
N ARG A 135 3.45 15.87 30.32
CA ARG A 135 4.04 17.21 30.47
C ARG A 135 4.03 17.69 31.92
N SER A 136 2.95 17.44 32.66
CA SER A 136 2.84 17.81 34.08
C SER A 136 3.89 17.11 34.97
N LEU A 137 4.40 15.97 34.51
CA LEU A 137 5.47 15.20 35.14
C LEU A 137 6.86 15.56 34.60
N ASN A 138 7.00 16.64 33.82
CA ASN A 138 8.22 17.03 33.10
C ASN A 138 8.79 15.93 32.20
N LEU A 139 7.92 15.10 31.63
CA LEU A 139 8.28 14.11 30.62
C LEU A 139 7.93 14.64 29.23
N GLU A 140 8.85 14.49 28.29
CA GLU A 140 8.54 14.71 26.88
C GLU A 140 7.61 13.59 26.39
N PRO A 141 6.38 13.88 25.95
CA PRO A 141 5.40 12.86 25.57
C PRO A 141 5.86 12.06 24.36
N PHE A 142 6.58 12.73 23.44
CA PHE A 142 7.19 12.15 22.25
C PHE A 142 8.59 12.73 22.04
N PRO A 143 9.59 11.89 21.69
CA PRO A 143 10.91 12.39 21.30
C PRO A 143 10.86 13.32 20.07
N GLN A 144 11.88 14.13 19.87
CA GLN A 144 11.96 15.07 18.75
C GLN A 144 12.11 14.32 17.41
N GLU A 145 11.27 14.67 16.43
CA GLU A 145 11.37 14.20 15.05
C GLU A 145 12.05 15.25 14.15
N PRO A 146 12.68 14.86 13.03
CA PRO A 146 13.29 15.80 12.09
C PRO A 146 12.26 16.54 11.20
N TYR A 147 11.01 16.61 11.65
CA TYR A 147 9.87 17.25 10.99
C TYR A 147 8.78 17.61 11.98
N ALA A 148 7.91 18.54 11.59
CA ALA A 148 6.82 18.99 12.45
C ALA A 148 5.66 18.00 12.42
N VAL A 149 5.16 17.69 13.62
CA VAL A 149 3.90 16.98 13.85
C VAL A 149 3.13 17.79 14.88
N SER A 150 1.97 18.30 14.51
CA SER A 150 1.17 19.19 15.37
C SER A 150 -0.22 18.64 15.72
N GLY A 151 -0.68 17.59 15.02
CA GLY A 151 -1.99 17.00 15.26
C GLY A 151 -1.97 15.77 16.16
N ILE A 152 -3.17 15.27 16.43
CA ILE A 152 -3.46 14.04 17.17
C ILE A 152 -4.42 13.22 16.31
N ALA A 153 -4.09 11.94 16.11
CA ALA A 153 -4.91 11.06 15.29
C ALA A 153 -6.29 10.80 15.92
N GLY A 154 -7.33 10.86 15.11
CA GLY A 154 -8.71 10.53 15.50
C GLY A 154 -9.04 9.06 15.22
N ALA A 155 -10.18 8.80 14.60
CA ALA A 155 -10.69 7.47 14.27
C ALA A 155 -9.98 6.75 13.10
N PHE A 156 -8.89 7.31 12.58
CA PHE A 156 -8.12 6.75 11.47
C PHE A 156 -6.63 6.69 11.80
N PHE A 157 -5.97 5.59 11.43
CA PHE A 157 -4.52 5.45 11.56
C PHE A 157 -3.94 4.58 10.44
N VAL A 158 -2.71 4.89 10.02
CA VAL A 158 -1.91 4.12 9.06
C VAL A 158 -0.73 3.47 9.77
N PHE A 159 -0.64 2.15 9.65
CA PHE A 159 0.54 1.37 10.03
C PHE A 159 1.12 0.73 8.79
N THR A 160 2.38 0.97 8.48
CA THR A 160 3.00 0.46 7.25
C THR A 160 4.40 -0.06 7.49
N SER A 161 4.75 -1.14 6.79
CA SER A 161 6.15 -1.59 6.65
C SER A 161 6.82 -1.05 5.39
N ASN A 162 6.10 -0.26 4.58
CA ASN A 162 6.68 0.33 3.39
C ASN A 162 7.65 1.44 3.80
N VAL A 163 8.75 1.51 3.06
CA VAL A 163 9.85 2.45 3.29
C VAL A 163 9.91 3.53 2.19
N ASP A 164 8.84 3.63 1.38
CA ASP A 164 8.75 4.46 0.17
C ASP A 164 8.28 5.91 0.43
N GLY A 165 7.80 6.18 1.64
CA GLY A 165 7.26 7.49 2.01
C GLY A 165 5.97 7.87 1.27
N HIS A 166 5.28 6.94 0.60
CA HIS A 166 4.02 7.23 -0.11
C HIS A 166 2.88 7.58 0.84
N SER A 167 2.86 7.02 2.06
CA SER A 167 1.84 7.37 3.07
C SER A 167 1.83 8.87 3.36
N PHE A 168 3.00 9.49 3.36
CA PHE A 168 3.20 10.92 3.59
C PHE A 168 2.88 11.83 2.38
N ASP A 169 2.44 11.27 1.25
CA ASP A 169 1.78 12.06 0.20
C ASP A 169 0.30 12.29 0.47
N THR A 170 -0.28 11.45 1.31
CA THR A 170 -1.74 11.32 1.36
C THR A 170 -2.29 11.54 2.76
N PHE A 171 -1.60 11.06 3.79
CA PHE A 171 -2.04 11.08 5.18
C PHE A 171 -1.20 12.04 6.01
N GLU A 172 -1.79 12.55 7.09
CA GLU A 172 -1.12 13.51 7.96
C GLU A 172 -0.08 12.79 8.85
N PRO A 173 1.06 13.41 9.21
CA PRO A 173 2.14 12.74 9.92
C PRO A 173 1.79 12.16 11.30
N GLU A 174 0.79 12.74 11.97
CA GLU A 174 0.26 12.23 13.23
C GLU A 174 -0.52 10.90 13.07
N GLU A 175 -1.01 10.60 11.87
CA GLU A 175 -1.79 9.40 11.55
C GLU A 175 -0.91 8.27 10.97
N VAL A 176 0.42 8.42 10.88
CA VAL A 176 1.29 7.48 10.18
C VAL A 176 2.35 6.88 11.11
N ARG A 177 2.46 5.55 11.07
CA ARG A 177 3.57 4.77 11.63
C ARG A 177 4.22 3.91 10.56
N GLU A 178 5.46 4.26 10.18
CA GLU A 178 6.32 3.42 9.34
C GLU A 178 7.20 2.55 10.23
N CYS A 179 6.83 1.28 10.41
CA CYS A 179 7.45 0.41 11.42
C CYS A 179 8.87 -0.06 11.11
N HIS A 180 9.30 0.09 9.86
CA HIS A 180 10.65 -0.23 9.40
C HIS A 180 11.43 1.02 9.00
N GLY A 181 10.94 2.22 9.32
CA GLY A 181 11.54 3.48 8.87
C GLY A 181 11.28 3.75 7.38
N ASN A 182 12.14 4.54 6.72
CA ASN A 182 11.98 4.92 5.31
C ASN A 182 13.27 5.46 4.67
N THR A 183 13.25 5.65 3.34
CA THR A 183 14.40 6.18 2.59
C THR A 183 14.63 7.68 2.73
N GLU A 184 13.69 8.44 3.29
CA GLU A 184 13.75 9.90 3.43
C GLU A 184 14.40 10.36 4.74
N LEU A 185 14.59 9.43 5.66
CA LEU A 185 15.28 9.62 6.93
C LEU A 185 16.61 8.87 6.90
N PHE A 186 17.61 9.43 7.55
CA PHE A 186 18.98 8.95 7.58
C PHE A 186 19.49 8.91 9.01
N GLN A 187 20.37 7.94 9.28
CA GLN A 187 21.00 7.77 10.57
C GLN A 187 22.49 7.44 10.43
N CYS A 188 23.21 7.56 11.54
CA CYS A 188 24.61 7.18 11.62
C CYS A 188 24.73 5.65 11.54
N MET A 189 25.68 5.13 10.76
CA MET A 189 25.95 3.68 10.71
C MET A 189 26.31 3.11 12.08
N ASN A 190 27.06 3.87 12.88
CA ASN A 190 27.63 3.40 14.16
C ASN A 190 26.86 3.91 15.40
N HIS A 191 25.67 4.48 15.22
CA HIS A 191 24.86 5.05 16.32
C HIS A 191 25.69 5.88 17.33
N CYS A 192 26.48 6.83 16.79
CA CYS A 192 27.56 7.45 17.56
C CYS A 192 27.05 8.30 18.73
N ALA A 193 27.87 8.49 19.77
CA ALA A 193 27.48 9.28 20.95
C ALA A 193 27.06 10.72 20.63
N ARG A 194 27.53 11.29 19.50
CA ARG A 194 27.12 12.63 19.08
C ARG A 194 25.78 12.64 18.35
N SER A 195 25.44 11.64 17.52
CA SER A 195 24.11 11.58 16.91
C SER A 195 23.04 11.48 18.01
N ARG A 196 23.31 10.64 19.02
CA ARG A 196 22.42 10.47 20.19
C ARG A 196 22.12 11.75 20.94
N LYS A 197 23.07 12.69 20.92
CA LYS A 197 22.94 13.96 21.60
C LYS A 197 22.22 15.02 20.76
N PHE A 198 22.32 14.97 19.43
CA PHE A 198 21.92 16.05 18.54
C PHE A 198 20.79 15.67 17.55
N GLY A 199 20.21 14.49 17.72
CA GLY A 199 19.20 13.91 16.83
C GLY A 199 19.79 12.75 16.05
N ASP A 200 19.40 11.54 16.42
CA ASP A 200 19.90 10.29 15.83
C ASP A 200 19.50 10.12 14.36
N ILE A 201 18.39 10.74 13.98
CA ILE A 201 17.79 10.65 12.67
C ILE A 201 17.61 12.05 12.09
N TRP A 202 17.98 12.22 10.83
CA TRP A 202 17.83 13.47 10.08
C TRP A 202 17.26 13.20 8.68
N ARG A 203 16.77 14.24 8.01
CA ARG A 203 16.18 14.10 6.67
C ARG A 203 17.22 14.04 5.56
N ALA A 204 16.86 13.34 4.49
CA ALA A 204 17.50 13.50 3.19
C ALA A 204 17.19 14.88 2.58
N PRO A 205 17.97 15.35 1.58
CA PRO A 205 17.68 16.62 0.91
C PRO A 205 16.30 16.58 0.25
N GLY A 206 15.42 17.50 0.64
CA GLY A 206 14.08 17.66 0.05
C GLY A 206 14.11 18.29 -1.35
N PRO A 207 12.97 18.30 -2.07
CA PRO A 207 12.85 18.89 -3.41
C PRO A 207 13.30 20.36 -3.49
N GLU A 208 13.12 21.12 -2.42
CA GLU A 208 13.55 22.51 -2.27
C GLU A 208 15.08 22.68 -2.27
N HIS A 209 15.82 21.60 -2.07
CA HIS A 209 17.29 21.55 -2.08
C HIS A 209 17.86 20.89 -3.34
N GLY A 210 17.04 20.76 -4.39
CA GLY A 210 17.39 20.13 -5.67
C GLY A 210 16.93 18.67 -5.75
N ASP A 211 16.91 18.13 -6.97
CA ASP A 211 16.47 16.75 -7.22
C ASP A 211 17.60 15.75 -6.91
N PHE A 212 18.04 15.69 -5.64
CA PHE A 212 19.12 14.79 -5.21
C PHE A 212 18.82 13.34 -5.62
N ARG A 213 19.77 12.70 -6.31
CA ARG A 213 19.71 11.29 -6.74
C ARG A 213 21.07 10.62 -6.60
N PHE A 214 21.03 9.35 -6.24
CA PHE A 214 22.22 8.49 -6.23
C PHE A 214 22.64 8.15 -7.65
N ASN A 215 23.94 8.20 -7.93
CA ASN A 215 24.50 7.79 -9.21
C ASN A 215 24.62 6.25 -9.25
N VAL A 216 23.57 5.58 -9.71
CA VAL A 216 23.54 4.11 -9.82
C VAL A 216 23.61 3.68 -11.27
N ASP A 217 24.55 2.79 -11.59
CA ASP A 217 24.53 2.05 -12.85
C ASP A 217 23.48 0.93 -12.74
N LEU A 218 22.35 1.11 -13.42
CA LEU A 218 21.22 0.18 -13.40
C LEU A 218 21.50 -1.18 -14.05
N THR A 219 22.59 -1.31 -14.81
CA THR A 219 23.01 -2.59 -15.39
C THR A 219 23.76 -3.43 -14.38
N THR A 220 24.67 -2.80 -13.64
CA THR A 220 25.51 -3.48 -12.64
C THR A 220 24.90 -3.44 -11.24
N MET A 221 23.92 -2.56 -11.01
CA MET A 221 23.35 -2.23 -9.70
C MET A 221 24.42 -1.84 -8.68
N VAL A 222 25.42 -1.08 -9.12
CA VAL A 222 26.50 -0.53 -8.30
C VAL A 222 26.43 0.99 -8.37
N ALA A 223 26.51 1.64 -7.21
CA ALA A 223 26.57 3.09 -7.12
C ALA A 223 28.01 3.62 -7.15
N GLN A 224 28.19 4.80 -7.72
CA GLN A 224 29.42 5.58 -7.60
C GLN A 224 29.27 6.65 -6.51
N PRO A 225 30.35 7.05 -5.82
CA PRO A 225 30.32 8.15 -4.88
C PRO A 225 29.85 9.45 -5.55
N GLY A 226 29.19 10.29 -4.77
CA GLY A 226 28.66 11.56 -5.22
C GLY A 226 27.23 11.49 -5.77
N THR A 227 26.76 12.62 -6.28
CA THR A 227 25.34 12.84 -6.60
C THR A 227 25.18 13.28 -8.04
N THR A 228 24.07 12.89 -8.66
CA THR A 228 23.66 13.50 -9.93
C THR A 228 22.66 14.61 -9.61
N LEU A 229 23.11 15.87 -9.72
CA LEU A 229 22.20 17.01 -9.83
C LEU A 229 21.69 17.04 -11.28
N HIS A 230 20.56 16.39 -11.54
CA HIS A 230 19.87 16.65 -12.79
C HIS A 230 19.25 18.05 -12.69
N ALA A 231 19.70 18.97 -13.55
CA ALA A 231 18.93 20.18 -13.84
C ALA A 231 17.50 19.75 -14.17
N HIS A 232 16.50 20.48 -13.63
CA HIS A 232 15.10 20.22 -13.94
C HIS A 232 14.96 19.89 -15.43
N PRO A 233 14.38 18.74 -15.82
CA PRO A 233 14.02 18.57 -17.21
C PRO A 233 13.14 19.77 -17.56
N PRO A 234 13.41 20.49 -18.67
CA PRO A 234 12.49 21.53 -19.10
C PRO A 234 11.09 20.90 -19.16
N SER A 235 10.10 21.63 -18.64
CA SER A 235 8.69 21.28 -18.80
C SER A 235 8.48 20.72 -20.20
N PRO A 236 7.80 19.57 -20.39
CA PRO A 236 7.71 18.96 -21.70
C PRO A 236 7.11 19.98 -22.67
N SER A 237 7.96 20.58 -23.49
CA SER A 237 7.52 21.12 -24.75
C SER A 237 7.05 19.92 -25.56
N PRO A 238 5.87 20.00 -26.20
CA PRO A 238 5.36 18.89 -26.98
C PRO A 238 6.42 18.50 -28.02
N SER A 239 6.96 17.29 -27.90
CA SER A 239 7.87 16.75 -28.91
C SER A 239 7.06 16.46 -30.19
N PRO A 240 7.67 16.54 -31.38
CA PRO A 240 6.96 16.42 -32.66
C PRO A 240 6.43 15.00 -32.98
N GLU A 241 6.41 14.09 -31.99
CA GLU A 241 5.97 12.71 -32.18
C GLU A 241 4.42 12.55 -32.18
N ASP A 242 3.67 13.65 -32.02
CA ASP A 242 2.25 13.74 -32.40
C ASP A 242 2.02 13.84 -33.93
N ALA A 243 3.01 13.44 -34.73
CA ALA A 243 2.82 13.23 -36.15
C ALA A 243 1.95 11.97 -36.36
N THR A 244 0.64 12.20 -36.52
CA THR A 244 -0.30 11.21 -37.06
C THR A 244 0.32 10.40 -38.22
N PRO A 245 0.32 9.05 -38.17
CA PRO A 245 0.82 8.26 -39.27
C PRO A 245 -0.10 8.46 -40.47
N THR A 246 0.40 9.09 -41.53
CA THR A 246 -0.33 9.21 -42.79
C THR A 246 -0.18 7.89 -43.54
N VAL A 247 -1.24 7.08 -43.54
CA VAL A 247 -1.30 5.87 -44.36
C VAL A 247 -1.82 6.26 -45.74
N THR A 248 -0.96 6.23 -46.76
CA THR A 248 -1.37 6.35 -48.16
C THR A 248 -1.76 4.97 -48.71
N PHE A 249 -2.96 4.88 -49.28
CA PHE A 249 -3.43 3.69 -49.99
C PHE A 249 -3.39 3.94 -51.50
N GLU A 250 -2.74 3.05 -52.25
CA GLU A 250 -2.86 2.99 -53.71
C GLU A 250 -4.20 2.32 -54.08
N VAL A 251 -4.98 2.99 -54.93
CA VAL A 251 -6.23 2.46 -55.48
C VAL A 251 -5.92 1.78 -56.82
N THR A 252 -6.08 0.46 -56.89
CA THR A 252 -6.02 -0.27 -58.16
C THR A 252 -7.31 -0.01 -58.95
N LEU A 253 -7.18 0.59 -60.13
CA LEU A 253 -8.28 0.82 -61.07
C LEU A 253 -8.56 -0.44 -61.88
N ASN A 254 -9.83 -0.67 -62.25
CA ASN A 254 -10.18 -1.70 -63.22
C ASN A 254 -9.81 -1.28 -64.67
N GLU A 255 -9.94 -2.19 -65.63
CA GLU A 255 -9.52 -2.01 -67.04
C GLU A 255 -10.21 -0.85 -67.81
N THR A 256 -11.11 -0.10 -67.16
CA THR A 256 -11.74 1.12 -67.71
C THR A 256 -11.49 2.39 -66.91
N GLY A 257 -10.61 2.35 -65.89
CA GLY A 257 -10.15 3.52 -65.15
C GLY A 257 -11.16 4.12 -64.16
N LYS A 258 -12.14 3.34 -63.67
CA LYS A 258 -13.11 3.80 -62.64
C LYS A 258 -13.06 2.94 -61.37
N PRO A 259 -13.21 3.53 -60.17
CA PRO A 259 -13.30 2.78 -58.92
C PRO A 259 -14.63 1.99 -58.84
N ASP A 260 -14.56 0.77 -58.30
CA ASP A 260 -15.67 -0.18 -58.24
C ASP A 260 -16.74 0.25 -57.20
N ALA A 261 -17.97 0.49 -57.68
CA ALA A 261 -19.00 1.23 -56.94
C ALA A 261 -19.84 0.38 -55.95
N SER A 262 -19.65 -0.94 -55.87
CA SER A 262 -20.30 -1.77 -54.83
C SER A 262 -19.47 -1.95 -53.55
N ALA A 263 -18.26 -1.38 -53.50
CA ALA A 263 -17.38 -1.45 -52.32
C ALA A 263 -17.40 -0.16 -51.47
N VAL A 264 -17.92 0.96 -51.98
CA VAL A 264 -17.66 2.30 -51.41
C VAL A 264 -18.61 2.70 -50.26
N ASP A 265 -19.87 2.23 -50.24
CA ASP A 265 -20.83 2.70 -49.21
C ASP A 265 -20.76 1.92 -47.88
N ASN A 266 -20.44 0.63 -47.90
CA ASN A 266 -20.27 -0.16 -46.67
C ASN A 266 -18.92 0.11 -45.99
N GLN A 267 -17.91 0.57 -46.74
CA GLN A 267 -16.58 0.84 -46.23
C GLN A 267 -16.48 2.22 -45.56
N ARG A 268 -17.29 3.20 -46.00
CA ARG A 268 -17.33 4.56 -45.42
C ARG A 268 -18.00 4.62 -44.04
N LEU A 269 -19.02 3.80 -43.82
CA LEU A 269 -19.69 3.63 -42.53
C LEU A 269 -18.86 2.78 -41.54
N ALA A 270 -18.13 1.78 -42.04
CA ALA A 270 -17.21 0.99 -41.22
C ALA A 270 -15.95 1.77 -40.81
N SER A 271 -15.41 2.64 -41.68
CA SER A 271 -14.22 3.44 -41.37
C SER A 271 -14.48 4.43 -40.24
N LYS A 272 -15.60 5.17 -40.26
CA LYS A 272 -15.90 6.15 -39.21
C LYS A 272 -16.13 5.51 -37.84
N ALA A 273 -16.77 4.34 -37.80
CA ALA A 273 -17.00 3.60 -36.57
C ALA A 273 -15.71 2.98 -36.00
N VAL A 274 -14.79 2.51 -36.86
CA VAL A 274 -13.49 1.97 -36.43
C VAL A 274 -12.56 3.08 -35.96
N ASP A 275 -12.56 4.24 -36.63
CA ASP A 275 -11.76 5.40 -36.24
C ASP A 275 -12.17 5.94 -34.85
N ASP A 276 -13.47 6.01 -34.54
CA ASP A 276 -13.96 6.44 -33.22
C ASP A 276 -13.68 5.40 -32.11
N ILE A 277 -13.64 4.10 -32.45
CA ILE A 277 -13.30 3.00 -31.53
C ILE A 277 -11.79 2.95 -31.24
N VAL A 278 -10.94 3.20 -32.23
CA VAL A 278 -9.48 3.21 -32.10
C VAL A 278 -8.99 4.45 -31.36
N LEU A 279 -9.71 5.58 -31.45
CA LEU A 279 -9.34 6.86 -30.83
C LEU A 279 -9.97 7.13 -29.46
N GLY A 280 -10.85 6.25 -28.95
CA GLY A 280 -11.32 6.27 -27.56
C GLY A 280 -12.21 7.46 -27.17
N ARG A 281 -12.97 8.05 -28.10
CA ARG A 281 -13.65 9.36 -27.90
C ARG A 281 -15.15 9.33 -27.55
N SER A 282 -15.75 8.21 -27.14
CA SER A 282 -17.18 8.23 -26.73
C SER A 282 -17.52 7.30 -25.55
N PRO A 283 -18.12 7.78 -24.45
CA PRO A 283 -18.36 6.98 -23.24
C PRO A 283 -19.54 6.00 -23.31
N ASN A 284 -20.42 6.08 -24.31
CA ASN A 284 -21.67 5.31 -24.33
C ASN A 284 -21.66 4.18 -25.36
N MET A 285 -21.04 3.07 -24.99
CA MET A 285 -20.76 1.92 -25.86
C MET A 285 -21.93 0.92 -25.97
N ALA A 286 -22.95 0.98 -25.10
CA ALA A 286 -24.02 -0.03 -25.05
C ALA A 286 -25.22 0.26 -25.96
N GLU A 287 -25.54 1.52 -26.23
CA GLU A 287 -26.77 1.89 -26.95
C GLU A 287 -26.63 1.88 -28.48
N GLN A 288 -25.46 2.22 -29.03
CA GLN A 288 -25.29 2.37 -30.48
C GLN A 288 -25.10 1.05 -31.25
N VAL A 289 -24.76 -0.04 -30.57
CA VAL A 289 -24.68 -1.38 -31.20
C VAL A 289 -26.07 -1.92 -31.55
N SER A 290 -27.15 -1.31 -31.05
CA SER A 290 -28.52 -1.77 -31.30
C SER A 290 -29.08 -1.37 -32.68
N ALA A 291 -28.43 -0.45 -33.41
CA ALA A 291 -29.01 0.15 -34.62
C ALA A 291 -28.64 -0.50 -35.97
N VAL A 292 -27.74 -1.51 -36.01
CA VAL A 292 -27.16 -2.00 -37.29
C VAL A 292 -27.55 -3.44 -37.66
N VAL A 293 -28.31 -4.19 -36.85
CA VAL A 293 -28.63 -5.59 -37.22
C VAL A 293 -30.10 -5.94 -36.96
N GLY A 294 -30.81 -6.20 -38.06
CA GLY A 294 -32.19 -6.68 -38.09
C GLY A 294 -32.42 -8.02 -37.38
N THR A 295 -33.70 -8.30 -37.16
CA THR A 295 -34.29 -9.30 -36.27
C THR A 295 -33.95 -10.76 -36.59
N SER A 296 -33.31 -11.47 -35.63
CA SER A 296 -33.57 -12.88 -35.24
C SER A 296 -32.43 -13.41 -34.33
N GLY A 297 -32.54 -14.66 -33.84
CA GLY A 297 -31.78 -15.32 -32.75
C GLY A 297 -30.24 -15.28 -32.73
N THR A 298 -29.58 -14.51 -33.58
CA THR A 298 -28.11 -14.31 -33.60
C THR A 298 -27.59 -13.33 -32.53
N ARG A 299 -28.49 -12.61 -31.82
CA ARG A 299 -28.16 -11.59 -30.80
C ARG A 299 -27.25 -12.06 -29.66
N VAL A 300 -27.43 -13.27 -29.14
CA VAL A 300 -26.66 -13.77 -27.99
C VAL A 300 -25.31 -14.31 -28.43
N ALA A 301 -25.26 -15.02 -29.56
CA ALA A 301 -24.04 -15.59 -30.10
C ALA A 301 -23.05 -14.50 -30.58
N ALA A 302 -23.53 -13.47 -31.29
CA ALA A 302 -22.67 -12.38 -31.78
C ALA A 302 -22.11 -11.51 -30.64
N LYS A 303 -22.92 -11.17 -29.63
CA LYS A 303 -22.45 -10.43 -28.44
C LYS A 303 -21.44 -11.25 -27.63
N THR A 304 -21.68 -12.55 -27.48
CA THR A 304 -20.77 -13.44 -26.74
C THR A 304 -19.47 -13.64 -27.49
N TRP A 305 -19.52 -13.83 -28.81
CA TRP A 305 -18.35 -13.97 -29.67
C TRP A 305 -17.53 -12.68 -29.73
N LEU A 306 -18.16 -11.51 -29.89
CA LEU A 306 -17.47 -10.21 -29.88
C LEU A 306 -16.83 -9.91 -28.52
N LYS A 307 -17.51 -10.22 -27.41
CA LYS A 307 -16.94 -10.09 -26.06
C LYS A 307 -15.75 -11.04 -25.86
N GLN A 308 -15.84 -12.28 -26.36
CA GLN A 308 -14.74 -13.25 -26.30
C GLN A 308 -13.57 -12.88 -27.21
N ALA A 309 -13.84 -12.37 -28.42
CA ALA A 309 -12.84 -11.90 -29.37
C ALA A 309 -12.13 -10.65 -28.84
N TRP A 310 -12.87 -9.71 -28.26
CA TRP A 310 -12.33 -8.54 -27.56
C TRP A 310 -11.48 -8.92 -26.36
N ASN A 311 -11.95 -9.85 -25.52
CA ASN A 311 -11.16 -10.37 -24.40
C ASN A 311 -9.89 -11.09 -24.85
N ARG A 312 -9.93 -11.82 -25.97
CA ARG A 312 -8.73 -12.43 -26.60
C ARG A 312 -7.79 -11.39 -27.18
N PHE A 313 -8.31 -10.34 -27.80
CA PHE A 313 -7.54 -9.22 -28.33
C PHE A 313 -6.85 -8.42 -27.21
N GLN A 314 -7.57 -8.10 -26.14
CA GLN A 314 -7.01 -7.48 -24.93
C GLN A 314 -5.95 -8.37 -24.26
N ARG A 315 -6.13 -9.70 -24.24
CA ARG A 315 -5.12 -10.65 -23.75
C ARG A 315 -3.89 -10.75 -24.65
N LYS A 316 -4.03 -10.54 -25.97
CA LYS A 316 -2.92 -10.56 -26.94
C LYS A 316 -2.17 -9.22 -27.02
N LYS A 317 -2.80 -8.11 -26.65
CA LYS A 317 -2.19 -6.76 -26.63
C LYS A 317 -1.78 -6.25 -25.25
N LYS A 318 -2.23 -6.84 -24.15
CA LYS A 318 -1.56 -6.65 -22.87
C LYS A 318 -0.28 -7.47 -22.91
N PRO A 319 0.92 -6.88 -23.08
CA PRO A 319 2.09 -7.56 -22.55
C PRO A 319 1.75 -7.89 -21.10
N ALA A 320 2.03 -9.12 -20.66
CA ALA A 320 2.14 -9.34 -19.22
C ALA A 320 3.04 -8.21 -18.72
N MET A 321 2.52 -7.34 -17.84
CA MET A 321 3.35 -6.28 -17.30
C MET A 321 4.52 -7.00 -16.64
N ALA A 322 5.72 -6.87 -17.22
CA ALA A 322 6.92 -7.39 -16.59
C ALA A 322 6.94 -6.83 -15.16
N PRO A 323 7.21 -7.67 -14.14
CA PRO A 323 7.21 -7.25 -12.75
C PRO A 323 8.07 -6.00 -12.59
N ALA A 324 7.62 -5.10 -11.72
CA ALA A 324 8.39 -3.91 -11.39
C ALA A 324 9.78 -4.35 -10.90
N THR A 325 10.81 -3.71 -11.41
CA THR A 325 12.20 -4.02 -11.08
C THR A 325 12.82 -2.73 -10.55
N ILE A 326 13.61 -2.84 -9.50
CA ILE A 326 14.34 -1.68 -8.95
C ILE A 326 15.20 -1.06 -10.05
N GLY A 327 15.17 0.27 -10.14
CA GLY A 327 15.81 1.06 -11.20
C GLY A 327 14.99 1.15 -12.49
N ALA A 328 13.84 0.48 -12.57
CA ALA A 328 12.98 0.46 -13.75
C ALA A 328 11.50 0.50 -13.35
N THR A 329 11.15 1.43 -12.45
CA THR A 329 9.76 1.63 -12.06
C THR A 329 8.92 2.12 -13.24
N LYS A 330 7.63 1.76 -13.20
CA LYS A 330 6.65 2.14 -14.22
C LYS A 330 5.61 3.02 -13.56
N GLY A 331 5.46 4.27 -13.99
CA GLY A 331 4.46 5.15 -13.42
C GLY A 331 4.62 6.61 -13.85
N SER A 332 3.65 7.44 -13.49
CA SER A 332 3.79 8.89 -13.59
C SER A 332 4.79 9.40 -12.56
N ARG A 333 5.52 10.48 -12.91
CA ARG A 333 6.42 11.13 -11.95
C ARG A 333 5.63 11.78 -10.82
N ARG A 334 6.13 11.62 -9.59
CA ARG A 334 5.63 12.28 -8.38
C ARG A 334 5.76 13.80 -8.52
N SER A 335 4.64 14.52 -8.41
CA SER A 335 4.60 15.96 -8.68
C SER A 335 5.01 16.81 -7.48
N VAL A 336 4.60 16.41 -6.27
CA VAL A 336 4.97 17.04 -4.99
C VAL A 336 5.20 15.94 -3.95
N PRO A 337 6.39 15.31 -3.94
CA PRO A 337 6.67 14.23 -3.00
C PRO A 337 6.64 14.74 -1.56
N LEU A 338 6.10 13.91 -0.67
CA LEU A 338 6.04 14.11 0.78
C LEU A 338 5.26 15.39 1.15
N CYS A 339 4.21 15.73 0.38
CA CYS A 339 3.51 17.01 0.52
C CYS A 339 2.81 17.20 1.88
N ARG A 340 2.57 16.11 2.62
CA ARG A 340 2.04 16.15 4.00
C ARG A 340 3.12 16.15 5.06
N TRP A 341 4.39 16.11 4.68
CA TRP A 341 5.50 15.87 5.59
C TRP A 341 6.48 17.03 5.64
N PRO A 342 6.17 18.09 6.42
CA PRO A 342 6.89 19.36 6.37
C PRO A 342 8.34 19.23 6.86
N MET A 343 9.27 19.73 6.06
CA MET A 343 10.66 19.90 6.49
C MET A 343 10.76 21.04 7.50
N GLN A 344 11.46 20.81 8.61
CA GLN A 344 11.76 21.86 9.59
C GLN A 344 13.06 22.60 9.26
N GLN A 345 14.11 21.86 8.86
CA GLN A 345 15.42 22.42 8.54
C GLN A 345 16.11 21.63 7.43
N PRO A 346 16.94 22.28 6.59
CA PRO A 346 17.79 21.60 5.63
C PRO A 346 18.76 20.65 6.35
N PRO A 347 19.10 19.49 5.77
CA PRO A 347 20.16 18.66 6.31
C PRO A 347 21.51 19.39 6.26
N PRO A 348 22.43 19.13 7.21
CA PRO A 348 23.77 19.68 7.14
C PRO A 348 24.44 19.29 5.82
N ALA A 349 25.15 20.21 5.15
CA ALA A 349 25.82 19.93 3.87
C ALA A 349 26.78 18.71 3.93
N ARG A 350 27.42 18.52 5.09
CA ARG A 350 28.28 17.34 5.37
C ARG A 350 27.54 16.00 5.37
N ALA A 351 26.22 15.99 5.52
CA ALA A 351 25.44 14.76 5.52
C ALA A 351 25.28 14.17 4.10
N PHE A 352 25.28 15.05 3.09
CA PHE A 352 25.09 14.70 1.68
C PHE A 352 26.12 15.45 0.81
N PRO A 353 27.41 15.07 0.88
CA PRO A 353 28.46 15.69 0.07
C PRO A 353 28.27 15.40 -1.43
N SER A 354 28.70 16.32 -2.30
CA SER A 354 28.51 16.19 -3.76
C SER A 354 29.37 15.09 -4.40
N GLU A 355 30.53 14.77 -3.79
CA GLU A 355 31.55 13.85 -4.33
C GLU A 355 31.70 12.55 -3.54
N ALA A 356 30.90 12.33 -2.50
CA ALA A 356 31.01 11.15 -1.64
C ALA A 356 29.63 10.55 -1.32
N PHE A 357 29.63 9.36 -0.73
CA PHE A 357 28.41 8.78 -0.17
C PHE A 357 27.98 9.55 1.10
N PRO A 358 26.71 9.42 1.52
CA PRO A 358 26.21 10.06 2.73
C PRO A 358 27.06 9.74 3.96
N GLU A 359 27.34 10.77 4.75
CA GLU A 359 28.12 10.66 5.99
C GLU A 359 27.31 11.15 7.18
N CYS A 360 27.57 10.57 8.35
CA CYS A 360 27.02 11.06 9.59
C CYS A 360 27.56 12.48 9.79
N PRO A 361 26.68 13.48 9.91
CA PRO A 361 27.15 14.84 10.08
C PRO A 361 28.05 14.89 11.33
N TYR A 362 27.68 14.26 12.42
CA TYR A 362 28.35 14.49 13.70
C TYR A 362 29.74 13.87 13.87
N CYS A 363 29.99 12.70 13.29
CA CYS A 363 31.26 11.98 13.44
C CYS A 363 32.00 11.69 12.13
N GLY A 364 31.40 11.92 10.95
CA GLY A 364 32.00 11.64 9.65
C GLY A 364 32.07 10.15 9.28
N ALA A 365 31.50 9.25 10.09
CA ALA A 365 31.32 7.85 9.69
C ALA A 365 30.28 7.76 8.56
N ALA A 366 30.17 6.62 7.88
CA ALA A 366 29.11 6.42 6.88
C ALA A 366 27.71 6.66 7.49
N ALA A 367 26.82 7.27 6.71
CA ALA A 367 25.40 7.33 7.01
C ALA A 367 24.64 6.36 6.13
N ARG A 368 23.43 6.02 6.55
CA ARG A 368 22.52 5.11 5.84
C ARG A 368 21.09 5.59 5.98
N PRO A 369 20.16 5.13 5.13
CA PRO A 369 18.74 5.35 5.38
C PRO A 369 18.36 4.76 6.74
N ALA A 370 17.52 5.46 7.49
CA ALA A 370 16.95 5.00 8.74
C ALA A 370 15.86 3.97 8.41
N ILE A 371 16.32 2.80 7.99
CA ILE A 371 15.51 1.63 7.64
C ILE A 371 16.00 0.45 8.47
N LEU A 372 15.06 -0.28 9.06
CA LEU A 372 15.36 -1.52 9.77
C LEU A 372 15.79 -2.59 8.77
N MET A 373 17.05 -3.02 8.87
CA MET A 373 17.66 -4.04 8.02
C MET A 373 17.85 -5.36 8.80
N PHE A 374 18.13 -6.46 8.10
CA PHE A 374 18.35 -7.75 8.77
C PHE A 374 19.65 -7.72 9.57
N GLY A 375 19.62 -8.24 10.81
CA GLY A 375 20.78 -8.27 11.70
C GLY A 375 21.25 -6.90 12.23
N ASP A 376 20.43 -5.86 12.08
CA ASP A 376 20.81 -4.50 12.38
C ASP A 376 20.66 -4.14 13.88
N ASN A 377 21.77 -4.24 14.61
CA ASN A 377 21.82 -3.90 16.04
C ASN A 377 21.92 -2.40 16.32
N ASP A 378 22.17 -1.59 15.29
CA ASP A 378 22.38 -0.15 15.40
C ASP A 378 21.21 0.66 14.79
N TYR A 379 20.11 0.00 14.42
CA TYR A 379 18.90 0.67 13.95
C TYR A 379 18.35 1.61 15.02
N VAL A 380 18.04 2.84 14.61
CA VAL A 380 17.33 3.78 15.46
C VAL A 380 15.92 3.92 14.90
N ASP A 381 14.93 3.56 15.71
CA ASP A 381 13.53 3.65 15.32
C ASP A 381 12.98 5.07 15.51
N GLN A 382 11.88 5.36 14.82
CA GLN A 382 11.12 6.59 14.99
C GLN A 382 10.24 6.49 16.25
N ASP A 383 10.86 6.67 17.41
CA ASP A 383 10.23 6.52 18.73
C ASP A 383 8.95 7.36 18.90
N ALA A 384 8.90 8.54 18.31
CA ALA A 384 7.72 9.41 18.34
C ALA A 384 6.55 8.81 17.55
N GLN A 385 6.78 8.26 16.35
CA GLN A 385 5.76 7.54 15.59
C GLN A 385 5.29 6.30 16.37
N ARG A 386 6.23 5.52 16.94
CA ARG A 386 5.90 4.35 17.77
C ARG A 386 5.06 4.73 18.98
N GLY A 387 5.43 5.81 19.67
CA GLY A 387 4.69 6.36 20.80
C GLY A 387 3.27 6.77 20.42
N ARG A 388 3.10 7.54 19.33
CA ARG A 388 1.77 7.95 18.85
C ARG A 388 0.89 6.76 18.55
N PHE A 389 1.40 5.78 17.80
CA PHE A 389 0.66 4.55 17.51
C PHE A 389 0.28 3.80 18.80
N ARG A 390 1.22 3.66 19.75
CA ARG A 390 0.95 2.99 21.03
C ARG A 390 -0.17 3.69 21.81
N TYR A 391 -0.12 5.01 21.99
CA TYR A 391 -1.17 5.71 22.74
C TYR A 391 -2.49 5.75 21.99
N TRP A 392 -2.45 5.86 20.67
CA TRP A 392 -3.65 5.76 19.84
C TRP A 392 -4.32 4.39 20.01
N THR A 393 -3.57 3.28 19.94
CA THR A 393 -4.13 1.93 20.18
C THR A 393 -4.67 1.77 21.60
N HIS A 394 -4.02 2.41 22.59
CA HIS A 394 -4.51 2.43 23.96
C HIS A 394 -5.85 3.19 24.06
N ALA A 395 -5.97 4.36 23.43
CA ALA A 395 -7.20 5.12 23.42
C ALA A 395 -8.36 4.35 22.76
N VAL A 396 -8.11 3.66 21.65
CA VAL A 396 -9.13 2.77 21.03
C VAL A 396 -9.58 1.67 21.98
N LYS A 397 -8.63 1.08 22.72
CA LYS A 397 -8.94 0.08 23.75
C LYS A 397 -9.80 0.69 24.88
N SER A 398 -9.41 1.86 25.39
CA SER A 398 -10.15 2.57 26.45
C SER A 398 -11.58 2.91 26.02
N LEU A 399 -11.78 3.38 24.78
CA LEU A 399 -13.11 3.64 24.23
C LEU A 399 -13.95 2.36 24.12
N SER A 400 -13.33 1.26 23.71
CA SER A 400 -13.99 -0.05 23.63
C SER A 400 -14.51 -0.49 25.00
N GLU A 401 -13.68 -0.36 26.03
CA GLU A 401 -14.04 -0.69 27.42
C GLU A 401 -15.12 0.25 27.97
N ALA A 402 -15.06 1.54 27.64
CA ALA A 402 -16.05 2.53 28.07
C ALA A 402 -17.44 2.23 27.48
N LYS A 403 -17.53 2.05 26.16
CA LYS A 403 -18.79 1.68 25.48
C LYS A 403 -19.38 0.36 26.00
N LEU A 404 -18.53 -0.64 26.23
CA LEU A 404 -18.97 -1.92 26.81
C LEU A 404 -19.59 -1.74 28.20
N LYS A 405 -18.99 -0.89 29.06
CA LYS A 405 -19.49 -0.61 30.41
C LYS A 405 -20.80 0.17 30.41
N GLU A 406 -20.97 1.12 29.50
CA GLU A 406 -22.13 2.01 29.45
C GLU A 406 -23.38 1.34 28.89
N SER A 407 -23.26 0.64 27.75
CA SER A 407 -24.42 0.15 27.00
C SER A 407 -24.54 -1.37 26.97
N GLY A 408 -23.41 -2.10 27.08
CA GLY A 408 -23.30 -3.56 26.89
C GLY A 408 -23.65 -4.07 25.48
N HIS A 409 -24.45 -3.32 24.71
CA HIS A 409 -25.00 -3.69 23.41
C HIS A 409 -24.51 -2.81 22.27
N ASP A 410 -24.23 -1.53 22.51
CA ASP A 410 -23.67 -0.59 21.53
C ASP A 410 -22.14 -0.60 21.63
N LYS A 411 -21.52 -1.52 20.90
CA LYS A 411 -20.07 -1.74 20.90
C LYS A 411 -19.37 -0.83 19.89
N LEU A 412 -18.14 -0.42 20.22
CA LEU A 412 -17.26 0.23 19.24
C LEU A 412 -16.97 -0.74 18.09
N LYS A 413 -17.14 -0.29 16.85
CA LYS A 413 -16.84 -1.06 15.64
C LYS A 413 -15.49 -0.65 15.06
N VAL A 414 -14.56 -1.59 14.99
CA VAL A 414 -13.18 -1.33 14.55
C VAL A 414 -12.81 -2.22 13.37
N THR A 415 -12.45 -1.59 12.25
CA THR A 415 -11.99 -2.31 11.06
C THR A 415 -10.48 -2.17 10.87
N PHE A 416 -9.83 -3.31 10.66
CA PHE A 416 -8.42 -3.41 10.31
C PHE A 416 -8.33 -3.79 8.83
N LEU A 417 -7.85 -2.90 8.00
CA LEU A 417 -7.71 -3.10 6.56
C LEU A 417 -6.25 -3.40 6.23
N GLU A 418 -5.90 -4.68 6.13
CA GLU A 418 -4.57 -5.15 5.76
C GLU A 418 -4.45 -5.31 4.24
N ILE A 419 -3.47 -4.65 3.62
CA ILE A 419 -3.25 -4.72 2.18
C ILE A 419 -1.79 -5.04 1.85
N GLY A 420 -1.59 -6.12 1.09
CA GLY A 420 -0.29 -6.40 0.47
C GLY A 420 0.83 -6.80 1.43
N ALA A 421 0.52 -7.23 2.66
CA ALA A 421 1.51 -7.78 3.58
C ALA A 421 1.87 -9.23 3.19
N GLY A 422 3.16 -9.45 2.88
CA GLY A 422 3.68 -10.73 2.40
C GLY A 422 4.18 -11.67 3.51
N GLY A 423 4.74 -12.82 3.11
CA GLY A 423 5.28 -13.82 4.04
C GLY A 423 6.78 -13.69 4.35
N ASN A 424 7.53 -12.87 3.60
CA ASN A 424 8.96 -12.68 3.83
C ASN A 424 9.26 -11.78 5.04
N VAL A 425 8.38 -10.81 5.29
CA VAL A 425 8.43 -9.91 6.44
C VAL A 425 6.99 -9.79 6.95
N THR A 426 6.71 -10.43 8.08
CA THR A 426 5.35 -10.66 8.58
C THR A 426 4.89 -9.65 9.64
N THR A 427 5.69 -8.61 9.93
CA THR A 427 5.40 -7.61 10.97
C THR A 427 3.97 -7.06 10.88
N VAL A 428 3.54 -6.64 9.68
CA VAL A 428 2.19 -6.08 9.47
C VAL A 428 1.10 -7.12 9.74
N ARG A 429 1.32 -8.40 9.37
CA ARG A 429 0.36 -9.49 9.58
C ARG A 429 0.19 -9.78 11.06
N HIS A 430 1.29 -9.88 11.80
CA HIS A 430 1.26 -10.06 13.25
C HIS A 430 0.58 -8.89 13.96
N VAL A 431 0.92 -7.65 13.60
CA VAL A 431 0.31 -6.45 14.19
C VAL A 431 -1.18 -6.37 13.88
N ALA A 432 -1.61 -6.67 12.66
CA ALA A 432 -3.03 -6.65 12.29
C ALA A 432 -3.85 -7.66 13.09
N GLU A 433 -3.40 -8.92 13.16
CA GLU A 433 -4.12 -9.98 13.88
C GLU A 433 -4.13 -9.75 15.40
N GLU A 434 -3.01 -9.30 15.96
CA GLU A 434 -2.89 -9.02 17.39
C GLU A 434 -3.74 -7.81 17.83
N LEU A 435 -3.77 -6.73 17.05
CA LEU A 435 -4.60 -5.57 17.36
C LEU A 435 -6.09 -5.90 17.30
N ALA A 436 -6.53 -6.60 16.25
CA ALA A 436 -7.92 -7.04 16.15
C ALA A 436 -8.33 -7.90 17.33
N ARG A 437 -7.47 -8.84 17.74
CA ARG A 437 -7.71 -9.71 18.91
C ARG A 437 -7.78 -8.91 20.21
N THR A 438 -6.79 -8.06 20.46
CA THR A 438 -6.68 -7.34 21.75
C THR A 438 -7.76 -6.29 21.93
N ILE A 439 -8.16 -5.60 20.86
CA ILE A 439 -9.26 -4.63 20.89
C ILE A 439 -10.62 -5.35 20.97
N SER A 440 -10.77 -6.52 20.33
CA SER A 440 -11.95 -7.37 20.51
C SER A 440 -12.12 -7.83 21.96
N TYR A 441 -11.02 -8.25 22.63
CA TYR A 441 -11.05 -8.59 24.05
C TYR A 441 -11.39 -7.41 24.97
N ALA A 442 -11.16 -6.18 24.52
CA ALA A 442 -11.55 -4.98 25.25
C ALA A 442 -13.04 -4.62 25.10
N GLY A 443 -13.79 -5.35 24.25
CA GLY A 443 -15.23 -5.21 24.11
C GLY A 443 -15.71 -4.70 22.75
N ALA A 444 -14.81 -4.34 21.83
CA ALA A 444 -15.16 -3.88 20.50
C ALA A 444 -15.66 -5.02 19.60
N GLU A 445 -16.47 -4.66 18.61
CA GLU A 445 -16.72 -5.50 17.44
C GLU A 445 -15.63 -5.25 16.39
N CYS A 446 -14.71 -6.20 16.26
CA CYS A 446 -13.55 -6.07 15.37
C CYS A 446 -13.71 -6.88 14.09
N THR A 447 -13.31 -6.31 12.94
CA THR A 447 -13.17 -7.06 11.68
C THR A 447 -11.81 -6.79 11.04
N LEU A 448 -11.07 -7.86 10.73
CA LEU A 448 -9.85 -7.81 9.93
C LEU A 448 -10.16 -8.19 8.48
N ILE A 449 -9.94 -7.25 7.55
CA ILE A 449 -10.04 -7.46 6.12
C ILE A 449 -8.63 -7.61 5.57
N ARG A 450 -8.31 -8.76 4.98
CA ARG A 450 -7.00 -9.02 4.35
C ARG A 450 -7.11 -9.06 2.83
N ILE A 451 -6.48 -8.10 2.18
CA ILE A 451 -6.37 -8.00 0.72
C ILE A 451 -4.99 -8.48 0.29
N ASN A 452 -4.93 -9.71 -0.25
CA ASN A 452 -3.68 -10.28 -0.75
C ASN A 452 -3.95 -11.34 -1.84
N PRO A 453 -3.29 -11.29 -3.02
CA PRO A 453 -3.55 -12.27 -4.08
C PRO A 453 -2.98 -13.67 -3.79
N ASP A 454 -1.97 -13.78 -2.94
CA ASP A 454 -1.19 -15.01 -2.73
C ASP A 454 -1.37 -15.60 -1.31
N LEU A 455 -1.47 -14.72 -0.32
CA LEU A 455 -1.54 -15.03 1.12
C LEU A 455 -2.81 -14.43 1.78
N PRO A 456 -4.02 -14.76 1.30
CA PRO A 456 -5.27 -14.13 1.71
C PRO A 456 -5.84 -14.65 3.03
N LEU A 457 -5.33 -15.77 3.56
CA LEU A 457 -5.86 -16.43 4.76
C LEU A 457 -5.34 -15.80 6.05
N CYS A 458 -6.11 -15.94 7.14
CA CYS A 458 -5.67 -15.69 8.51
C CYS A 458 -4.50 -16.61 8.89
N ASP A 459 -3.50 -16.09 9.60
CA ASP A 459 -2.33 -16.90 9.98
C ASP A 459 -2.60 -17.77 11.21
N ASP A 460 -3.36 -17.27 12.19
CA ASP A 460 -3.76 -18.00 13.41
C ASP A 460 -5.28 -18.04 13.61
N GLU A 461 -5.97 -18.80 12.76
CA GLU A 461 -7.44 -18.92 12.75
C GLU A 461 -8.02 -19.37 14.11
N HIS A 462 -7.30 -20.23 14.85
CA HIS A 462 -7.77 -20.75 16.13
C HIS A 462 -7.78 -19.66 17.22
N HIS A 463 -6.70 -18.91 17.40
CA HIS A 463 -6.69 -17.83 18.40
C HIS A 463 -7.54 -16.64 17.95
N PHE A 464 -7.56 -16.36 16.64
CA PHE A 464 -8.33 -15.25 16.10
C PHE A 464 -9.83 -15.45 16.32
N SER A 465 -10.38 -16.63 16.00
CA SER A 465 -11.80 -16.94 16.21
C SER A 465 -12.23 -16.90 17.68
N ARG A 466 -11.36 -17.34 18.61
CA ARG A 466 -11.62 -17.27 20.06
C ARG A 466 -11.68 -15.85 20.61
N SER A 467 -11.22 -14.86 19.86
CA SER A 467 -11.26 -13.45 20.27
C SER A 467 -12.62 -12.79 20.06
N GLY A 468 -13.47 -13.37 19.21
CA GLY A 468 -14.70 -12.74 18.73
C GLY A 468 -14.50 -11.80 17.54
N ALA A 469 -13.27 -11.53 17.11
CA ALA A 469 -12.99 -10.77 15.90
C ALA A 469 -13.37 -11.56 14.64
N LYS A 470 -13.91 -10.85 13.65
CA LYS A 470 -14.29 -11.39 12.33
C LYS A 470 -13.13 -11.24 11.35
N PHE A 471 -13.04 -12.14 10.38
CA PHE A 471 -11.99 -12.11 9.35
C PHE A 471 -12.61 -12.20 7.96
N ILE A 472 -12.23 -11.28 7.07
CA ILE A 472 -12.67 -11.26 5.66
C ILE A 472 -11.45 -11.42 4.75
N SER A 473 -11.49 -12.46 3.93
CA SER A 473 -10.41 -12.80 3.00
C SER A 473 -10.68 -12.26 1.60
N VAL A 474 -9.87 -11.32 1.11
CA VAL A 474 -10.02 -10.73 -0.23
C VAL A 474 -8.82 -11.12 -1.09
N MET A 475 -8.98 -12.20 -1.88
CA MET A 475 -7.90 -12.70 -2.73
C MET A 475 -7.76 -11.89 -4.04
N CYS A 476 -7.18 -10.69 -3.91
CA CYS A 476 -7.03 -9.71 -4.98
C CYS A 476 -5.81 -8.80 -4.73
N THR A 477 -5.35 -8.06 -5.76
CA THR A 477 -4.36 -6.98 -5.58
C THR A 477 -4.98 -5.75 -4.94
N GLY A 478 -4.16 -4.92 -4.31
CA GLY A 478 -4.58 -3.79 -3.47
C GLY A 478 -5.46 -2.79 -4.20
N LEU A 479 -4.96 -2.15 -5.26
CA LEU A 479 -5.71 -1.13 -6.01
C LEU A 479 -7.00 -1.69 -6.61
N LYS A 480 -6.94 -2.92 -7.14
CA LYS A 480 -8.12 -3.54 -7.74
C LYS A 480 -9.22 -3.77 -6.70
N ALA A 481 -8.85 -4.29 -5.53
CA ALA A 481 -9.82 -4.51 -4.45
C ALA A 481 -10.40 -3.20 -3.93
N LEU A 482 -9.56 -2.18 -3.68
CA LEU A 482 -10.02 -0.87 -3.23
C LEU A 482 -11.01 -0.23 -4.20
N LYS A 483 -10.78 -0.31 -5.52
CA LYS A 483 -11.74 0.18 -6.52
C LYS A 483 -13.08 -0.54 -6.45
N MET A 484 -13.06 -1.87 -6.33
CA MET A 484 -14.30 -2.64 -6.24
C MET A 484 -15.06 -2.38 -4.93
N ILE A 485 -14.35 -2.15 -3.82
CA ILE A 485 -14.93 -1.76 -2.53
C ILE A 485 -15.54 -0.35 -2.65
N ASP A 486 -14.79 0.63 -3.19
CA ASP A 486 -15.25 2.01 -3.38
C ASP A 486 -16.51 2.06 -4.26
N GLU A 487 -16.54 1.30 -5.36
CA GLU A 487 -17.72 1.15 -6.23
C GLU A 487 -18.95 0.62 -5.45
N CYS A 488 -18.77 -0.38 -4.58
CA CYS A 488 -19.88 -0.90 -3.76
C CYS A 488 -20.40 0.15 -2.76
N MET A 489 -19.52 1.00 -2.23
CA MET A 489 -19.88 2.06 -1.29
C MET A 489 -20.59 3.23 -1.98
N THR A 490 -20.27 3.53 -3.24
CA THR A 490 -20.95 4.59 -4.00
C THR A 490 -22.34 4.17 -4.47
N ASP A 491 -22.54 2.88 -4.76
CA ASP A 491 -23.83 2.34 -5.16
C ASP A 491 -24.82 2.18 -3.99
N ASN A 492 -24.33 2.22 -2.75
CA ASN A 492 -25.13 2.20 -1.51
C ASN A 492 -24.70 3.32 -0.54
N PRO A 493 -25.05 4.59 -0.83
CA PRO A 493 -24.57 5.73 -0.05
C PRO A 493 -25.11 5.78 1.40
N ASP A 494 -26.22 5.08 1.68
CA ASP A 494 -26.97 5.13 2.95
C ASP A 494 -26.80 3.87 3.83
N GLY A 495 -25.93 2.93 3.45
CA GLY A 495 -25.54 1.81 4.33
C GLY A 495 -26.66 0.86 4.75
N GLN A 496 -27.74 0.71 3.97
CA GLN A 496 -28.79 -0.26 4.33
C GLN A 496 -28.23 -1.68 4.31
N SER A 497 -28.41 -2.40 5.42
CA SER A 497 -27.97 -3.79 5.61
C SER A 497 -28.68 -4.70 4.60
N VAL A 498 -27.89 -5.37 3.77
CA VAL A 498 -28.39 -6.45 2.91
C VAL A 498 -28.46 -7.69 3.78
N SER A 499 -29.67 -8.14 4.12
CA SER A 499 -29.88 -9.44 4.76
C SER A 499 -29.36 -10.54 3.83
N VAL A 500 -28.25 -11.16 4.18
CA VAL A 500 -27.76 -12.36 3.50
C VAL A 500 -28.58 -13.55 4.02
N ASP A 501 -29.41 -14.13 3.16
CA ASP A 501 -30.16 -15.36 3.44
C ASP A 501 -29.16 -16.53 3.52
N ASN A 502 -28.88 -16.99 4.74
CA ASN A 502 -27.98 -18.11 5.05
C ASN A 502 -28.69 -19.47 4.98
N SER A 503 -29.48 -19.72 3.93
CA SER A 503 -30.02 -21.06 3.67
C SER A 503 -28.97 -21.96 3.02
N VAL A 504 -28.10 -22.57 3.84
CA VAL A 504 -27.28 -23.74 3.44
C VAL A 504 -28.12 -25.01 3.63
N PRO A 505 -28.12 -25.98 2.68
CA PRO A 505 -28.87 -27.22 2.82
C PRO A 505 -28.26 -28.12 3.91
N ASP A 506 -29.12 -28.68 4.77
CA ASP A 506 -28.78 -29.66 5.81
C ASP A 506 -27.92 -30.83 5.30
N GLY A 507 -26.92 -31.21 6.10
CA GLY A 507 -26.44 -32.60 6.16
C GLY A 507 -24.94 -32.81 6.25
N GLN A 508 -24.40 -32.88 7.47
CA GLN A 508 -23.79 -34.09 8.07
C GLN A 508 -22.93 -33.70 9.29
N SER A 509 -23.44 -34.02 10.47
CA SER A 509 -22.74 -33.93 11.76
C SER A 509 -21.68 -35.03 11.87
N PHE A 510 -20.43 -34.68 12.15
CA PHE A 510 -19.45 -35.60 12.72
C PHE A 510 -19.21 -35.22 14.18
N SER A 511 -19.63 -36.10 15.08
CA SER A 511 -19.40 -36.03 16.52
C SER A 511 -17.92 -36.32 16.83
N VAL A 512 -17.25 -35.42 17.55
CA VAL A 512 -15.98 -35.72 18.21
C VAL A 512 -16.18 -35.56 19.72
N ASP A 513 -15.78 -36.62 20.41
CA ASP A 513 -15.91 -36.91 21.83
C ASP A 513 -15.13 -35.90 22.69
N ASN A 514 -15.83 -35.29 23.67
CA ASN A 514 -15.27 -34.32 24.60
C ASN A 514 -14.90 -35.02 25.91
N SER A 515 -13.61 -35.29 26.10
CA SER A 515 -13.07 -35.55 27.43
C SER A 515 -11.64 -35.01 27.58
N VAL A 516 -11.51 -33.90 28.30
CA VAL A 516 -10.26 -33.48 28.97
C VAL A 516 -10.60 -33.00 30.38
N PRO A 517 -9.84 -33.37 31.43
CA PRO A 517 -10.17 -33.07 32.83
C PRO A 517 -9.65 -31.70 33.29
N ASP A 518 -10.32 -31.19 34.33
CA ASP A 518 -10.07 -29.95 35.07
C ASP A 518 -8.61 -29.67 35.44
N GLY A 519 -8.17 -28.43 35.20
CA GLY A 519 -6.92 -27.86 35.70
C GLY A 519 -7.10 -26.36 35.97
N LYS A 520 -6.84 -25.97 37.22
CA LYS A 520 -7.20 -24.69 37.86
C LYS A 520 -6.47 -23.47 37.26
N SER A 521 -7.18 -22.35 37.25
CA SER A 521 -6.75 -21.00 36.87
C SER A 521 -5.94 -20.29 37.96
N GLU A 522 -4.86 -19.62 37.58
CA GLU A 522 -4.29 -18.47 38.31
C GLU A 522 -3.92 -17.33 37.32
N PRO A 523 -3.95 -16.06 37.76
CA PRO A 523 -3.92 -14.89 36.89
C PRO A 523 -2.49 -14.45 36.55
N VAL A 524 -2.27 -13.99 35.32
CA VAL A 524 -0.98 -13.40 34.90
C VAL A 524 -1.22 -11.99 34.36
N ASP A 525 -0.88 -11.01 35.19
CA ASP A 525 -0.61 -9.62 34.80
C ASP A 525 0.80 -9.51 34.17
N ASN A 526 0.93 -8.57 33.24
CA ASN A 526 2.16 -8.05 32.64
C ASN A 526 2.99 -9.01 31.76
N LEU A 527 3.06 -8.68 30.46
CA LEU A 527 4.30 -8.36 29.71
C LEU A 527 4.00 -8.45 28.20
N VAL A 528 4.08 -7.31 27.51
CA VAL A 528 4.35 -7.25 26.07
C VAL A 528 5.83 -7.60 25.91
N PRO A 529 6.22 -8.70 25.24
CA PRO A 529 7.63 -9.01 25.04
C PRO A 529 8.20 -8.15 23.91
N ASP A 530 9.37 -7.57 24.18
CA ASP A 530 10.30 -7.10 23.18
C ASP A 530 10.53 -8.19 22.12
N GLY A 531 10.40 -7.81 20.85
CA GLY A 531 10.77 -8.66 19.73
C GLY A 531 12.29 -8.81 19.65
N GLN A 532 12.79 -9.96 20.13
CA GLN A 532 14.09 -10.51 19.75
C GLN A 532 13.95 -12.01 19.47
N SER A 533 14.54 -12.47 18.35
CA SER A 533 14.63 -13.84 17.81
C SER A 533 13.28 -14.48 17.37
N GLU A 534 13.12 -15.07 16.19
CA GLU A 534 14.04 -15.77 15.25
C GLU A 534 13.84 -15.37 13.79
#